data_AF-B4R1M1-F1
#
_entry.id   AF-B4R1M1-F1
#
_cell.length_a   1.000
_cell.length_b   1.000
_cell.length_c   1.000
_cell.angle_alpha   90.00
_cell.angle_beta   90.00
_cell.angle_gamma   90.00
#
_symmetry.space_group_name_H-M   'P 1'
#
loop_
_entity.id
_entity.type
_entity.pdbx_description
1 polymer ?
#
loop_
_entity_poly.entity_id
_entity_poly.type
_entity_poly.pdbx_seq_one_letter_code
_entity_poly.pdbx_strand_id
1 'polypeptide(L)'
;MNLHYSEDGYATVVNWNGGSLTSYSNKNPNYRLYELHPENWQVLDHHTYTFNLTEANLTPDEKPKWELEYQFTKEYTEDTSPAGIDRLLLEMAEKPDLLRKFWRNKFTNSDPKLAGGCDNTCLSKTICRIATSNYQERTRCKELQVILAESLEKEPDTDDNNGGGAAGLTALSLASLLALLAASKLLG
;
A
#
# COMPACT_ATOMS: atom_id res chain seq x y z
N MET A 1 7.66 4.12 -4.68
CA MET A 1 8.77 3.90 -3.77
C MET A 1 9.11 2.42 -3.82
N ASN A 2 10.39 2.10 -3.93
CA ASN A 2 10.93 0.75 -3.86
C ASN A 2 12.17 0.77 -2.97
N LEU A 3 12.27 -0.18 -2.05
CA LEU A 3 13.43 -0.38 -1.20
C LEU A 3 14.26 -1.53 -1.76
N HIS A 4 15.58 -1.33 -1.82
CA HIS A 4 16.54 -2.33 -2.27
C HIS A 4 17.30 -2.89 -1.08
N TYR A 5 17.69 -4.16 -1.20
CA TYR A 5 18.39 -4.90 -0.18
C TYR A 5 19.72 -5.43 -0.73
N SER A 6 20.74 -5.55 0.12
CA SER A 6 21.97 -6.30 -0.19
C SER A 6 21.69 -7.80 -0.18
N GLU A 7 22.67 -8.60 -0.62
CA GLU A 7 22.61 -10.07 -0.54
C GLU A 7 22.41 -10.56 0.91
N ASP A 8 23.01 -9.87 1.88
CA ASP A 8 22.85 -10.14 3.31
C ASP A 8 21.51 -9.64 3.91
N GLY A 9 20.63 -9.03 3.10
CA GLY A 9 19.32 -8.56 3.52
C GLY A 9 19.28 -7.17 4.16
N TYR A 10 20.36 -6.37 4.07
CA TYR A 10 20.37 -5.00 4.59
C TYR A 10 19.70 -4.04 3.60
N ALA A 11 18.84 -3.16 4.09
CA ALA A 11 18.29 -2.08 3.29
C ALA A 11 19.39 -1.11 2.84
N THR A 12 19.53 -0.86 1.53
CA THR A 12 20.67 -0.11 0.96
C THR A 12 20.26 1.15 0.20
N VAL A 13 19.17 1.11 -0.57
CA VAL A 13 18.77 2.22 -1.45
C VAL A 13 17.25 2.37 -1.48
N VAL A 14 16.76 3.61 -1.49
CA VAL A 14 15.34 3.92 -1.71
C VAL A 14 15.16 4.58 -3.08
N ASN A 15 14.36 3.96 -3.94
CA ASN A 15 13.92 4.56 -5.19
C ASN A 15 12.58 5.27 -4.98
N TRP A 16 12.60 6.60 -5.02
CA TRP A 16 11.42 7.42 -4.95
C TRP A 16 10.74 7.56 -6.32
N ASN A 17 9.41 7.58 -6.36
CA ASN A 17 8.66 7.76 -7.60
C ASN A 17 8.25 9.23 -7.72
N GLY A 18 8.48 9.91 -8.85
CA GLY A 18 8.24 11.35 -8.98
C GLY A 18 6.79 11.78 -9.21
N GLY A 19 5.84 10.85 -9.29
CA GLY A 19 4.46 11.16 -9.68
C GLY A 19 4.21 11.05 -11.19
N SER A 20 3.05 11.53 -11.63
CA SER A 20 2.56 11.45 -13.00
C SER A 20 1.44 12.47 -13.23
N LEU A 21 1.58 13.30 -14.28
CA LEU A 21 0.52 14.18 -14.73
C LEU A 21 -0.59 13.46 -15.51
N THR A 22 -0.29 12.29 -16.08
CA THR A 22 -1.35 11.50 -16.73
C THR A 22 -2.24 10.85 -15.68
N SER A 23 -3.54 10.87 -15.93
CA SER A 23 -4.55 10.16 -15.13
C SER A 23 -4.56 8.65 -15.40
N TYR A 24 -3.75 8.16 -16.35
CA TYR A 24 -3.69 6.74 -16.69
C TYR A 24 -3.10 5.88 -15.56
N SER A 25 -3.71 4.77 -15.12
CA SER A 25 -5.08 4.31 -15.37
C SER A 25 -5.91 4.47 -14.10
N ASN A 26 -6.57 5.61 -13.97
CA ASN A 26 -7.45 6.00 -12.86
C ASN A 26 -6.71 6.56 -11.65
N LYS A 27 -5.91 7.60 -11.87
CA LYS A 27 -5.30 8.41 -10.81
C LYS A 27 -5.61 9.88 -11.03
N ASN A 28 -5.62 10.65 -9.95
CA ASN A 28 -5.55 12.09 -10.05
C ASN A 28 -4.14 12.47 -10.54
N PRO A 29 -4.01 13.47 -11.44
CA PRO A 29 -2.70 13.99 -11.81
C PRO A 29 -1.95 14.52 -10.59
N ASN A 30 -0.66 14.19 -10.49
CA ASN A 30 0.17 14.66 -9.40
C ASN A 30 1.58 15.06 -9.83
N TYR A 31 2.25 15.84 -8.98
CA TYR A 31 3.69 16.06 -9.02
C TYR A 31 4.27 15.99 -7.60
N ARG A 32 5.59 15.83 -7.51
CA ARG A 32 6.31 15.78 -6.23
C ARG A 32 7.44 16.79 -6.19
N LEU A 33 7.58 17.44 -5.04
CA LEU A 33 8.75 18.25 -4.69
C LEU A 33 9.58 17.46 -3.69
N TYR A 34 10.89 17.41 -3.91
CA TYR A 34 11.83 16.69 -3.04
C TYR A 34 12.74 17.67 -2.31
N GLU A 35 12.88 17.47 -1.00
CA GLU A 35 13.88 18.12 -0.19
C GLU A 35 15.08 17.18 -0.08
N LEU A 36 16.27 17.67 -0.44
CA LEU A 36 17.48 16.86 -0.51
C LEU A 36 18.52 17.39 0.49
N HIS A 37 19.28 16.49 1.08
CA HIS A 37 20.44 16.85 1.87
C HIS A 37 21.49 17.51 0.96
N PRO A 38 22.07 18.66 1.35
CA PRO A 38 22.90 19.46 0.45
C PRO A 38 24.19 18.78 0.00
N GLU A 39 24.70 17.83 0.78
CA GLU A 39 26.00 17.20 0.50
C GLU A 39 25.90 15.84 -0.20
N ASN A 40 25.02 14.95 0.29
CA ASN A 40 24.93 13.57 -0.15
C ASN A 40 23.69 13.29 -1.00
N TRP A 41 22.84 14.31 -1.24
CA TRP A 41 21.62 14.24 -2.05
C TRP A 41 20.59 13.20 -1.59
N GLN A 42 20.71 12.72 -0.35
CA GLN A 42 19.68 11.89 0.24
C GLN A 42 18.37 12.68 0.31
N VAL A 43 17.27 12.05 -0.10
CA VAL A 43 15.93 12.61 0.09
C VAL A 43 15.67 12.72 1.58
N LEU A 44 15.47 13.96 2.07
CA LEU A 44 15.10 14.26 3.44
C LEU A 44 13.58 14.21 3.60
N ASP A 45 12.84 14.72 2.63
CA ASP A 45 11.38 14.69 2.60
C ASP A 45 10.86 14.81 1.15
N HIS A 46 9.57 14.55 0.96
CA HIS A 46 8.89 14.91 -0.26
C HIS A 46 7.44 15.34 -0.03
N HIS A 47 6.99 16.28 -0.84
CA HIS A 47 5.64 16.83 -0.84
C HIS A 47 4.94 16.41 -2.12
N THR A 48 3.77 15.77 -2.01
CA THR A 48 2.96 15.40 -3.17
C THR A 48 1.82 16.40 -3.34
N TYR A 49 1.70 16.98 -4.53
CA TYR A 49 0.61 17.87 -4.90
C TYR A 49 -0.26 17.18 -5.94
N THR A 50 -1.57 17.35 -5.82
CA THR A 50 -2.57 16.73 -6.69
C THR A 50 -3.70 17.72 -6.96
N PHE A 51 -4.61 17.37 -7.86
CA PHE A 51 -5.93 17.98 -7.92
C PHE A 51 -6.99 16.90 -8.11
N ASN A 52 -8.18 17.12 -7.56
CA ASN A 52 -9.28 16.19 -7.76
C ASN A 52 -9.82 16.30 -9.20
N LEU A 53 -9.63 15.24 -10.00
CA LEU A 53 -10.05 15.23 -11.40
C LEU A 53 -11.58 15.22 -11.54
N THR A 54 -12.32 14.62 -10.60
CA THR A 54 -13.78 14.64 -10.59
C THR A 54 -14.29 16.06 -10.38
N GLU A 55 -13.74 16.79 -9.41
CA GLU A 55 -14.09 18.19 -9.14
C GLU A 55 -13.74 19.09 -10.34
N ALA A 56 -12.54 18.96 -10.88
CA ALA A 56 -12.10 19.77 -12.03
C ALA A 56 -12.98 19.57 -13.27
N ASN A 57 -13.52 18.36 -13.48
CA ASN A 57 -14.41 18.08 -14.60
C ASN A 57 -15.81 18.72 -14.45
N LEU A 58 -16.20 19.17 -13.25
CA LEU A 58 -17.45 19.91 -13.05
C LEU A 58 -17.36 21.35 -13.56
N THR A 59 -16.16 21.91 -13.68
CA THR A 59 -15.88 23.27 -14.15
C THR A 59 -14.81 23.29 -15.25
N PRO A 60 -15.10 22.73 -16.45
CA PRO A 60 -14.10 22.49 -17.49
C PRO A 60 -13.45 23.77 -18.07
N ASP A 61 -14.10 24.92 -17.91
CA ASP A 61 -13.59 26.23 -18.34
C ASP A 61 -12.66 26.88 -17.30
N GLU A 62 -12.57 26.32 -16.09
CA GLU A 62 -11.71 26.80 -15.02
C GLU A 62 -10.41 25.99 -14.94
N LYS A 63 -9.36 26.62 -14.38
CA LYS A 63 -8.10 25.91 -14.13
C LYS A 63 -8.29 24.98 -12.93
N PRO A 64 -7.77 23.74 -12.98
CA PRO A 64 -7.84 22.83 -11.84
C PRO A 64 -7.10 23.41 -10.64
N LYS A 65 -7.70 23.27 -9.46
CA LYS A 65 -7.13 23.71 -8.19
C LYS A 65 -6.13 22.65 -7.69
N TRP A 66 -4.85 22.97 -7.77
CA TRP A 66 -3.79 22.14 -7.20
C TRP A 66 -3.65 22.39 -5.70
N GLU A 67 -3.50 21.31 -4.94
CA GLU A 67 -3.36 21.35 -3.48
C GLU A 67 -2.33 20.33 -3.00
N LEU A 68 -1.81 20.56 -1.79
CA LEU A 68 -0.92 19.62 -1.13
C LEU A 68 -1.74 18.39 -0.71
N GLU A 69 -1.41 17.23 -1.26
CA GLU A 69 -2.00 15.96 -0.86
C GLU A 69 -1.42 15.50 0.48
N TYR A 70 -0.09 15.43 0.56
CA TYR A 70 0.62 15.05 1.79
C TYR A 70 2.11 15.41 1.76
N GLN A 71 2.68 15.51 2.98
CA GLN A 71 4.11 15.58 3.24
C GLN A 71 4.57 14.24 3.83
N PHE A 72 5.56 13.58 3.21
CA PHE A 72 5.90 12.21 3.55
C PHE A 72 6.33 12.03 5.01
N THR A 73 7.22 12.90 5.51
CA THR A 73 7.74 12.77 6.88
C THR A 73 6.68 12.95 7.96
N LYS A 74 5.70 13.84 7.72
CA LYS A 74 4.57 14.05 8.63
C LYS A 74 3.61 12.87 8.68
N GLU A 75 3.40 12.20 7.55
CA GLU A 75 2.41 11.13 7.46
C GLU A 75 2.94 9.75 7.82
N TYR A 76 4.26 9.52 7.69
CA TYR A 76 4.84 8.18 7.73
C TYR A 76 6.05 8.04 8.65
N THR A 77 7.17 8.71 8.35
CA THR A 77 8.41 8.58 9.13
C THR A 77 9.36 9.75 8.89
N GLU A 78 10.02 10.23 9.93
CA GLU A 78 11.07 11.25 9.83
C GLU A 78 12.42 10.66 9.36
N ASP A 79 12.64 9.35 9.53
CA ASP A 79 13.85 8.69 9.04
C ASP A 79 13.64 8.17 7.61
N THR A 80 14.04 8.99 6.65
CA THR A 80 13.97 8.68 5.21
C THR A 80 15.17 7.89 4.68
N SER A 81 16.08 7.44 5.56
CA SER A 81 17.17 6.52 5.18
C SER A 81 16.63 5.14 4.76
N PRO A 82 17.41 4.31 4.04
CA PRO A 82 16.99 2.95 3.71
C PRO A 82 16.55 2.12 4.94
N ALA A 83 17.27 2.24 6.05
CA ALA A 83 16.92 1.57 7.30
C ALA A 83 15.62 2.11 7.91
N GLY A 84 15.41 3.44 7.86
CA GLY A 84 14.16 4.06 8.31
C GLY A 84 12.95 3.63 7.47
N ILE A 85 13.11 3.55 6.15
CA ILE A 85 12.06 3.04 5.27
C ILE A 85 11.79 1.54 5.50
N ASP A 86 12.80 0.71 5.79
CA ASP A 86 12.54 -0.70 6.16
C ASP A 86 11.74 -0.81 7.46
N ARG A 87 12.06 0.02 8.47
CA ARG A 87 11.27 0.09 9.71
C ARG A 87 9.84 0.54 9.44
N LEU A 88 9.64 1.53 8.57
CA LEU A 88 8.30 1.95 8.15
C LEU A 88 7.52 0.80 7.49
N LEU A 89 8.17 -0.05 6.69
CA LEU A 89 7.50 -1.21 6.10
C LEU A 89 7.07 -2.22 7.16
N LEU A 90 7.91 -2.46 8.17
CA LEU A 90 7.53 -3.28 9.32
C LEU A 90 6.33 -2.67 10.05
N GLU A 91 6.35 -1.37 10.35
CA GLU A 91 5.23 -0.67 10.99
C GLU A 91 3.94 -0.75 10.16
N MET A 92 4.03 -0.64 8.83
CA MET A 92 2.90 -0.81 7.92
C MET A 92 2.33 -2.24 7.93
N ALA A 93 3.19 -3.25 8.10
CA ALA A 93 2.75 -4.63 8.25
C ALA A 93 2.05 -4.84 9.60
N GLU A 94 2.62 -4.30 10.67
CA GLU A 94 2.07 -4.42 12.03
C GLU A 94 0.77 -3.64 12.22
N LYS A 95 0.62 -2.49 11.55
CA LYS A 95 -0.51 -1.56 11.65
C LYS A 95 -1.15 -1.37 10.26
N PRO A 96 -2.08 -2.26 9.84
CA PRO A 96 -2.58 -2.27 8.47
C PRO A 96 -3.28 -0.96 8.04
N ASP A 97 -3.83 -0.18 8.97
CA ASP A 97 -4.35 1.16 8.68
C ASP A 97 -3.33 2.13 8.08
N LEU A 98 -2.07 2.06 8.51
CA LEU A 98 -1.00 2.87 7.95
C LEU A 98 -0.71 2.45 6.50
N LEU A 99 -0.76 1.15 6.21
CA LEU A 99 -0.63 0.62 4.85
C LEU A 99 -1.84 0.99 3.97
N ARG A 100 -3.07 0.97 4.51
CA ARG A 100 -4.28 1.45 3.81
C ARG A 100 -4.15 2.94 3.46
N LYS A 101 -3.67 3.76 4.39
CA LYS A 101 -3.37 5.18 4.15
C LYS A 101 -2.31 5.36 3.05
N PHE A 102 -1.22 4.60 3.11
CA PHE A 102 -0.21 4.60 2.05
C PHE A 102 -0.77 4.20 0.69
N TRP A 103 -1.64 3.19 0.64
CA TRP A 103 -2.29 2.77 -0.60
C TRP A 103 -3.15 3.89 -1.21
N ARG A 104 -3.96 4.58 -0.40
CA ARG A 104 -4.79 5.71 -0.87
C ARG A 104 -3.93 6.81 -1.49
N ASN A 105 -2.87 7.22 -0.81
CA ASN A 105 -1.93 8.24 -1.30
C ASN A 105 -1.15 7.77 -2.54
N LYS A 106 -0.78 6.49 -2.64
CA LYS A 106 -0.16 5.90 -3.85
C LYS A 106 -1.06 5.99 -5.08
N PHE A 107 -2.37 5.94 -4.87
CA PHE A 107 -3.40 6.09 -5.90
C PHE A 107 -4.00 7.50 -5.90
N THR A 108 -3.32 8.48 -5.30
CA THR A 108 -3.66 9.92 -5.38
C THR A 108 -5.07 10.26 -4.95
N ASN A 109 -5.62 9.47 -4.01
CA ASN A 109 -7.01 9.56 -3.55
C ASN A 109 -8.03 9.65 -4.70
N SER A 110 -7.81 8.89 -5.79
CA SER A 110 -8.71 8.94 -6.95
C SER A 110 -9.99 8.15 -6.74
N ASP A 111 -11.13 8.76 -7.04
CA ASP A 111 -12.45 8.15 -6.83
C ASP A 111 -12.58 6.73 -7.40
N PRO A 112 -12.14 6.42 -8.64
CA PRO A 112 -12.31 5.08 -9.18
C PRO A 112 -11.44 4.03 -8.46
N LYS A 113 -10.33 4.43 -7.85
CA LYS A 113 -9.49 3.51 -7.05
C LYS A 113 -10.07 3.34 -5.65
N LEU A 114 -10.49 4.42 -5.03
CA LEU A 114 -11.10 4.39 -3.71
C LEU A 114 -12.40 3.56 -3.71
N ALA A 115 -13.25 3.75 -4.72
CA ALA A 115 -14.49 2.97 -4.88
C ALA A 115 -14.23 1.47 -5.06
N GLY A 116 -13.10 1.09 -5.67
CA GLY A 116 -12.70 -0.32 -5.81
C GLY A 116 -12.13 -0.94 -4.54
N GLY A 117 -11.70 -0.12 -3.57
CA GLY A 117 -11.09 -0.57 -2.32
C GLY A 117 -9.75 -1.30 -2.49
N CYS A 118 -9.22 -1.78 -1.36
CA CYS A 118 -8.01 -2.59 -1.31
C CYS A 118 -8.17 -3.65 -0.22
N ASP A 119 -8.50 -4.87 -0.65
CA ASP A 119 -8.61 -6.04 0.21
C ASP A 119 -7.25 -6.51 0.74
N ASN A 120 -7.25 -7.54 1.57
CA ASN A 120 -6.04 -8.11 2.18
C ASN A 120 -5.03 -8.56 1.11
N THR A 121 -5.51 -9.09 -0.02
CA THR A 121 -4.65 -9.46 -1.17
C THR A 121 -3.99 -8.22 -1.79
N CYS A 122 -4.73 -7.13 -1.95
CA CYS A 122 -4.25 -5.86 -2.46
C CYS A 122 -3.21 -5.22 -1.52
N LEU A 123 -3.44 -5.24 -0.21
CA LEU A 123 -2.50 -4.72 0.80
C LEU A 123 -1.20 -5.53 0.80
N SER A 124 -1.31 -6.86 0.78
CA SER A 124 -0.18 -7.79 0.65
C SER A 124 0.65 -7.55 -0.62
N LYS A 125 -0.01 -7.33 -1.76
CA LYS A 125 0.68 -6.93 -3.00
C LYS A 125 1.31 -5.53 -2.89
N THR A 126 0.68 -4.61 -2.16
CA THR A 126 1.15 -3.24 -2.00
C THR A 126 2.45 -3.19 -1.22
N ILE A 127 2.54 -3.86 -0.07
CA ILE A 127 3.76 -3.88 0.75
C ILE A 127 4.91 -4.59 0.01
N CYS A 128 4.63 -5.72 -0.64
CA CYS A 128 5.64 -6.43 -1.44
C CYS A 128 6.15 -5.62 -2.63
N ARG A 129 5.30 -4.82 -3.28
CA ARG A 129 5.73 -3.93 -4.37
C ARG A 129 6.76 -2.91 -3.87
N ILE A 130 6.75 -2.54 -2.59
CA ILE A 130 7.74 -1.62 -2.02
C ILE A 130 9.00 -2.39 -1.64
N ALA A 131 8.85 -3.54 -0.97
CA ALA A 131 9.94 -4.37 -0.46
C ALA A 131 10.66 -5.24 -1.52
N THR A 132 10.24 -5.19 -2.79
CA THR A 132 10.82 -6.02 -3.87
C THR A 132 11.20 -5.14 -5.05
N SER A 133 12.49 -5.07 -5.35
CA SER A 133 13.03 -4.47 -6.58
C SER A 133 13.53 -5.53 -7.57
N ASN A 134 14.13 -6.61 -7.07
CA ASN A 134 14.46 -7.81 -7.83
C ASN A 134 13.36 -8.87 -7.63
N TYR A 135 12.69 -9.28 -8.71
CA TYR A 135 11.60 -10.27 -8.63
C TYR A 135 12.02 -11.63 -8.07
N GLN A 136 13.31 -11.99 -8.19
CA GLN A 136 13.85 -13.25 -7.68
C GLN A 136 14.11 -13.19 -6.16
N GLU A 137 14.28 -12.00 -5.59
CA GLU A 137 14.62 -11.78 -4.19
C GLU A 137 13.39 -11.30 -3.41
N ARG A 138 12.65 -12.25 -2.84
CA ARG A 138 11.36 -11.97 -2.19
C ARG A 138 11.36 -12.23 -0.68
N THR A 139 12.52 -12.49 -0.08
CA THR A 139 12.63 -12.86 1.34
C THR A 139 11.96 -11.83 2.23
N ARG A 140 12.35 -10.56 2.13
CA ARG A 140 11.77 -9.49 2.94
C ARG A 140 10.28 -9.27 2.69
N CYS A 141 9.85 -9.34 1.44
CA CYS A 141 8.42 -9.30 1.08
C CYS A 141 7.62 -10.42 1.78
N LYS A 142 8.14 -11.66 1.82
CA LYS A 142 7.47 -12.79 2.48
C LYS A 142 7.37 -12.59 4.00
N GLU A 143 8.43 -12.12 4.63
CA GLU A 143 8.42 -11.79 6.07
C GLU A 143 7.33 -10.75 6.40
N LEU A 144 7.30 -9.66 5.65
CA LEU A 144 6.29 -8.60 5.82
C LEU A 144 4.86 -9.10 5.55
N GLN A 145 4.68 -10.03 4.61
CA GLN A 145 3.37 -10.63 4.34
C GLN A 145 2.87 -11.49 5.49
N VAL A 146 3.74 -12.23 6.17
CA VAL A 146 3.37 -13.04 7.36
C VAL A 146 2.90 -12.11 8.47
N ILE A 147 3.68 -11.09 8.79
CA ILE A 147 3.33 -10.10 9.83
C ILE A 147 2.01 -9.40 9.48
N LEU A 148 1.86 -8.96 8.24
CA LEU A 148 0.64 -8.29 7.79
C LEU A 148 -0.59 -9.20 7.89
N ALA A 149 -0.46 -10.48 7.51
CA ALA A 149 -1.57 -11.43 7.62
C ALA A 149 -2.00 -11.61 9.09
N GLU A 150 -1.04 -11.81 9.99
CA GLU A 150 -1.32 -11.92 11.42
C GLU A 150 -1.94 -10.66 12.02
N SER A 151 -1.52 -9.47 11.56
CA SER A 151 -2.10 -8.20 12.00
C SER A 151 -3.53 -8.01 11.49
N LEU A 152 -3.79 -8.35 10.23
CA LEU A 152 -5.13 -8.26 9.63
C LEU A 152 -6.14 -9.20 10.31
N GLU A 153 -5.70 -10.41 10.72
CA GLU A 153 -6.56 -11.36 11.47
C GLU A 153 -6.95 -10.86 12.86
N LYS A 154 -6.20 -9.91 13.43
CA LYS A 154 -6.45 -9.34 14.76
C LYS A 154 -7.29 -8.06 14.71
N GLU A 155 -7.59 -7.54 13.52
CA GLU A 155 -8.46 -6.37 13.41
C GLU A 155 -9.87 -6.73 13.89
N PRO A 156 -10.53 -5.85 14.67
CA PRO A 156 -11.89 -6.12 15.07
C PRO A 156 -12.77 -6.25 13.82
N ASP A 157 -13.65 -7.25 13.79
CA ASP A 157 -14.70 -7.32 12.79
C ASP A 157 -15.57 -6.07 12.94
N THR A 158 -15.33 -5.08 12.09
CA THR A 158 -16.28 -4.00 11.87
C THR A 158 -17.37 -4.60 11.00
N ASP A 159 -18.38 -5.18 11.66
CA ASP A 159 -19.67 -5.54 11.04
C ASP A 159 -20.35 -4.27 10.50
N ASP A 160 -19.85 -3.73 9.38
CA ASP A 160 -20.53 -2.69 8.61
C ASP A 160 -21.63 -3.34 7.76
N ASN A 161 -22.62 -3.91 8.46
CA ASN A 161 -23.94 -4.16 7.90
C ASN A 161 -24.69 -2.84 7.72
N ASN A 162 -24.25 -2.01 6.75
CA ASN A 162 -25.16 -1.06 6.12
C ASN A 162 -24.69 -0.62 4.71
N GLY A 163 -25.17 -1.33 3.68
CA GLY A 163 -25.52 -0.69 2.41
C GLY A 163 -24.54 -0.82 1.24
N GLY A 164 -24.64 -1.93 0.51
CA GLY A 164 -24.56 -1.91 -0.97
C GLY A 164 -23.21 -2.25 -1.60
N GLY A 165 -22.93 -3.55 -1.77
CA GLY A 165 -21.85 -4.01 -2.65
C GLY A 165 -21.61 -5.51 -2.52
N ALA A 166 -21.80 -6.25 -3.60
CA ALA A 166 -21.76 -7.71 -3.65
C ALA A 166 -20.40 -8.31 -3.25
N ALA A 167 -20.42 -9.27 -2.31
CA ALA A 167 -19.88 -10.64 -2.43
C ALA A 167 -19.61 -11.22 -1.04
N GLY A 168 -20.61 -11.89 -0.46
CA GLY A 168 -20.39 -12.78 0.68
C GLY A 168 -19.67 -14.04 0.22
N LEU A 169 -18.35 -14.09 0.39
CA LEU A 169 -17.62 -15.35 0.44
C LEU A 169 -17.85 -15.93 1.84
N THR A 170 -18.67 -16.97 1.89
CA THR A 170 -18.87 -17.78 3.09
C THR A 170 -17.53 -18.28 3.60
N ALA A 171 -17.17 -17.89 4.83
CA ALA A 171 -16.06 -18.45 5.56
C ALA A 171 -16.29 -19.96 5.74
N LEU A 172 -15.54 -20.77 5.00
CA LEU A 172 -15.49 -22.21 5.23
C LEU A 172 -14.73 -22.43 6.54
N SER A 173 -15.48 -22.72 7.60
CA SER A 173 -14.93 -23.20 8.87
C SER A 173 -14.00 -24.40 8.63
N LEU A 174 -12.75 -24.26 9.09
CA LEU A 174 -11.69 -25.28 9.05
C LEU A 174 -12.06 -26.59 9.80
N ALA A 175 -13.19 -26.63 10.52
CA ALA A 175 -13.70 -27.87 11.10
C ALA A 175 -14.24 -28.86 10.05
N SER A 176 -14.54 -28.41 8.82
CA SER A 176 -15.18 -29.22 7.77
C SER A 176 -14.20 -30.07 6.96
N LEU A 177 -12.90 -29.72 6.92
CA LEU A 177 -11.91 -30.45 6.10
C LEU A 177 -11.43 -31.77 6.73
N LEU A 178 -11.58 -31.94 8.04
CA LEU A 178 -11.22 -33.18 8.73
C LEU A 178 -12.28 -34.29 8.58
N ALA A 179 -13.52 -33.95 8.22
CA ALA A 179 -14.58 -34.94 8.00
C ALA A 179 -14.49 -35.64 6.63
N LEU A 180 -13.90 -34.99 5.62
CA LEU A 180 -13.76 -35.54 4.26
C LEU A 180 -12.56 -36.50 4.09
N LEU A 181 -11.59 -36.46 5.01
CA LEU A 181 -10.43 -37.38 4.99
C LEU A 181 -10.67 -38.69 5.76
N ALA A 182 -11.74 -38.78 6.57
CA ALA A 182 -12.10 -39.99 7.29
C ALA A 182 -12.99 -40.95 6.46
N ALA A 183 -13.71 -40.46 5.45
CA ALA A 183 -14.63 -41.27 4.64
C ALA A 183 -13.93 -42.07 3.52
N SER A 184 -12.70 -41.72 3.14
CA SER A 184 -11.94 -42.41 2.08
C SER A 184 -11.09 -43.59 2.57
N LYS A 185 -11.15 -43.95 3.87
CA LYS A 185 -10.48 -45.13 4.43
C LYS A 185 -11.41 -46.30 4.78
N LEU A 186 -12.69 -46.23 4.42
CA LEU A 186 -13.69 -47.29 4.65
C LEU A 186 -14.24 -47.93 3.36
N LEU A 187 -13.69 -47.57 2.20
CA LEU A 187 -13.93 -48.22 0.91
C LEU A 187 -12.57 -48.50 0.25
N GLY A 188 -11.93 -49.55 0.74
CA GLY A 188 -10.67 -50.12 0.25
C GLY A 188 -10.45 -51.45 0.93
#